data_AF-A0A1M7RKC6-F1
#
_entry.id   AF-A0A1M7RKC6-F1
#
_cell.length_a   1.000
_cell.length_b   1.000
_cell.length_c   1.000
_cell.angle_alpha   90.00
_cell.angle_beta   90.00
_cell.angle_gamma   90.00
#
_symmetry.space_group_name_H-M   'P 1'
#
loop_
_entity.id
_entity.type
_entity.pdbx_description
1 polymer ?
#
loop_
_entity_poly.entity_id
_entity_poly.type
_entity_poly.pdbx_seq_one_letter_code
_entity_poly.pdbx_strand_id
1 'polypeptide(L)'
;MTVAEGGRRLPIPQAGVLRPLWDIGLRTSAGHPDLRVARIWVENARGLLPGGRGRIRLAPLSPSEWHALRPGQRLAMHEGTPPVGVATIIQISAFTE
;
A
#
# COMPACT_ATOMS: atom_id res chain seq x y z
N MET A 1 5.13 -22.95 -8.92
CA MET A 1 4.73 -21.55 -8.66
C MET A 1 4.95 -21.29 -7.18
N THR A 2 6.14 -20.82 -6.83
CA THR A 2 6.60 -20.71 -5.45
C THR A 2 5.92 -19.51 -4.79
N VAL A 3 5.23 -19.73 -3.66
CA VAL A 3 4.79 -18.62 -2.80
C VAL A 3 6.07 -17.90 -2.37
N ALA A 4 6.26 -16.66 -2.82
CA ALA A 4 7.44 -15.89 -2.45
C ALA A 4 7.53 -15.83 -0.92
N GLU A 5 8.64 -16.28 -0.35
CA GLU A 5 8.94 -16.06 1.07
C GLU A 5 8.86 -14.56 1.33
N GLY A 6 7.94 -14.17 2.22
CA GLY A 6 7.57 -12.77 2.49
C GLY A 6 6.13 -12.43 2.14
N GLY A 7 5.42 -13.22 1.32
CA GLY A 7 4.02 -12.97 1.00
C GLY A 7 3.11 -12.95 2.25
N ARG A 8 2.11 -12.06 2.27
CA ARG A 8 1.08 -12.07 3.32
C ARG A 8 0.43 -13.45 3.41
N ARG A 9 0.22 -13.94 4.63
CA ARG A 9 -0.56 -15.18 4.88
C ARG A 9 -2.01 -14.91 5.24
N LEU A 10 -2.28 -13.71 5.76
CA LEU A 10 -3.61 -13.26 6.13
C LEU A 10 -4.18 -12.35 5.02
N PRO A 11 -5.51 -12.39 4.79
CA PRO A 11 -6.16 -11.44 3.90
C PRO A 11 -5.95 -10.00 4.38
N ILE A 12 -5.89 -9.06 3.44
CA ILE A 12 -6.09 -7.64 3.78
C ILE A 12 -7.56 -7.47 4.15
N PRO A 13 -7.88 -7.00 5.37
CA PRO A 13 -9.26 -6.79 5.79
C PRO A 13 -9.89 -5.60 5.07
N GLN A 14 -11.21 -5.61 4.89
CA GLN A 14 -11.94 -4.47 4.31
C GLN A 14 -11.83 -3.19 5.15
N ALA A 15 -11.71 -3.30 6.47
CA ALA A 15 -12.09 -2.26 7.43
C ALA A 15 -11.04 -1.17 7.77
N GLY A 16 -9.97 -0.97 6.98
CA GLY A 16 -9.02 0.12 7.26
C GLY A 16 -8.09 -0.09 8.45
N VAL A 17 -8.18 -1.24 9.11
CA VAL A 17 -7.41 -1.55 10.33
C VAL A 17 -5.94 -1.80 10.04
N LEU A 18 -5.62 -2.26 8.83
CA LEU A 18 -4.27 -2.57 8.43
C LEU A 18 -3.51 -1.30 8.02
N ARG A 19 -2.27 -1.15 8.53
CA ARG A 19 -1.41 0.01 8.31
C ARG A 19 0.00 -0.40 7.84
N PRO A 20 0.17 -0.95 6.64
CA PRO A 20 1.47 -1.32 6.16
C PRO A 20 2.28 -0.10 5.74
N LEU A 21 3.58 -0.34 5.52
CA LEU A 21 4.51 0.62 4.95
C LEU A 21 4.44 0.60 3.43
N TRP A 22 4.73 1.73 2.81
CA TRP A 22 4.70 1.91 1.36
C TRP A 22 5.97 2.59 0.88
N ASP A 23 6.64 1.99 -0.12
CA ASP A 23 7.60 2.71 -0.95
C ASP A 23 6.80 3.53 -1.96
N ILE A 24 6.84 4.85 -1.75
CA ILE A 24 6.17 5.84 -2.60
C ILE A 24 7.15 6.60 -3.51
N GLY A 25 8.40 6.13 -3.61
CA GLY A 25 9.46 6.73 -4.41
C GLY A 25 10.37 7.70 -3.65
N LEU A 26 10.10 7.96 -2.36
CA LEU A 26 10.98 8.76 -1.52
C LEU A 26 12.24 7.99 -1.12
N ARG A 27 13.33 8.71 -0.90
CA ARG A 27 14.63 8.16 -0.53
C ARG A 27 15.19 8.90 0.67
N THR A 28 15.82 8.17 1.59
CA THR A 28 16.60 8.75 2.68
C THR A 28 17.91 9.34 2.15
N SER A 29 18.63 10.11 2.96
CA SER A 29 19.97 10.61 2.59
C SER A 29 20.97 9.50 2.27
N ALA A 30 20.76 8.29 2.81
CA ALA A 30 21.56 7.10 2.51
C ALA A 30 21.11 6.36 1.24
N GLY A 31 20.08 6.85 0.54
CA GLY A 31 19.54 6.24 -0.69
C GLY A 31 18.57 5.08 -0.48
N HIS A 32 18.27 4.71 0.77
CA HIS A 32 17.28 3.67 1.07
C HIS A 32 15.85 4.17 0.82
N PRO A 33 14.88 3.28 0.52
CA PRO A 33 13.47 3.66 0.48
C PRO A 33 13.06 4.35 1.78
N ASP A 34 12.46 5.53 1.67
CA ASP A 34 11.89 6.25 2.82
C ASP A 34 10.40 5.94 2.90
N LEU A 35 10.07 4.86 3.61
CA LEU A 35 8.73 4.26 3.60
C LEU A 35 7.72 5.14 4.35
N ARG A 36 6.47 5.14 3.89
CA ARG A 36 5.36 5.87 4.55
C ARG A 36 4.21 4.96 4.92
N VAL A 37 3.51 5.29 6.00
CA VAL A 37 2.39 4.49 6.51
C VAL A 37 1.07 5.00 5.93
N ALA A 38 0.22 4.08 5.46
CA ALA A 38 -1.15 4.36 5.06
C ALA A 38 -2.09 3.24 5.51
N ARG A 39 -3.32 3.59 5.88
CA ARG A 39 -4.39 2.60 6.10
C ARG A 39 -4.89 2.05 4.77
N ILE A 40 -5.30 0.78 4.75
CA ILE A 40 -5.88 0.13 3.57
C ILE A 40 -7.33 -0.28 3.81
N TRP A 41 -8.21 0.11 2.90
CA TRP A 41 -9.57 -0.46 2.76
C TRP A 41 -9.66 -1.19 1.44
N VAL A 42 -10.22 -2.39 1.46
CA VAL A 42 -10.57 -3.11 0.22
C VAL A 42 -11.91 -2.57 -0.27
N GLU A 43 -11.97 -2.17 -1.53
CA GLU A 43 -13.22 -1.76 -2.16
C GLU A 43 -13.97 -2.97 -2.71
N ASN A 44 -15.30 -2.97 -2.57
CA ASN A 44 -16.22 -3.93 -3.19
C ASN A 44 -15.96 -5.41 -2.86
N ALA A 45 -15.24 -5.70 -1.77
CA ALA A 45 -15.02 -7.05 -1.26
C ALA A 45 -14.79 -7.04 0.26
N ARG A 46 -15.11 -8.17 0.91
CA ARG A 46 -14.93 -8.36 2.38
C ARG A 46 -13.46 -8.43 2.83
N GLY A 47 -12.55 -8.53 1.87
CA GLY A 47 -11.11 -8.55 2.07
C GLY A 47 -10.41 -8.96 0.77
N LEU A 48 -9.08 -8.88 0.76
CA LEU A 48 -8.25 -9.30 -0.36
C LEU A 48 -7.35 -10.44 0.08
N LEU A 49 -7.56 -11.62 -0.50
CA LEU A 49 -6.77 -12.82 -0.19
C LEU A 49 -5.30 -12.65 -0.61
N PRO A 50 -4.36 -13.36 0.03
CA PRO A 50 -3.00 -13.50 -0.44
C PRO A 50 -2.91 -13.85 -1.93
N GLY A 51 -2.06 -13.14 -2.68
CA GLY A 51 -1.92 -13.31 -4.13
C GLY A 51 -3.07 -12.75 -4.97
N GLY A 52 -4.15 -12.29 -4.32
CA GLY A 52 -5.29 -11.67 -4.98
C GLY A 52 -4.99 -10.28 -5.53
N ARG A 53 -5.87 -9.80 -6.41
CA ARG A 53 -5.89 -8.43 -6.92
C ARG A 53 -7.26 -7.82 -6.68
N GLY A 54 -7.28 -6.55 -6.30
CA GLY A 54 -8.51 -5.82 -6.01
C GLY A 54 -8.26 -4.33 -5.92
N ARG A 55 -9.33 -3.54 -5.93
CA ARG A 55 -9.23 -2.11 -5.68
C ARG A 55 -9.11 -1.87 -4.17
N ILE A 56 -8.25 -0.93 -3.81
CA ILE A 56 -8.06 -0.52 -2.44
C ILE A 56 -8.05 1.01 -2.36
N ARG A 57 -8.52 1.54 -1.24
CA ARG A 57 -8.26 2.94 -0.85
C ARG A 57 -7.10 2.98 0.11
N LEU A 58 -6.21 3.94 -0.11
CA LEU A 58 -5.15 4.30 0.81
C LEU A 58 -5.52 5.60 1.51
N ALA A 59 -5.43 5.63 2.84
CA ALA A 59 -5.46 6.87 3.60
C ALA A 59 -4.10 7.06 4.30
N PRO A 60 -3.26 7.98 3.83
CA PRO A 60 -2.00 8.31 4.48
C PRO A 60 -2.20 8.74 5.94
N LEU A 61 -1.30 8.33 6.85
CA LEU A 61 -1.31 8.88 8.20
C LEU A 61 -0.73 10.31 8.25
N SER A 62 0.14 10.64 7.29
CA SER A 62 0.73 11.97 7.09
C SER A 62 0.46 12.43 5.64
N PRO A 63 -0.72 13.00 5.33
CA PRO A 63 -1.11 13.32 3.96
C PRO A 63 -0.17 14.28 3.23
N SER A 64 0.47 15.21 3.94
CA SER A 64 1.46 16.14 3.37
C SER A 64 2.62 15.40 2.70
N GLU A 65 3.03 14.23 3.20
CA GLU A 65 4.15 13.47 2.64
C GLU A 65 3.79 12.73 1.34
N TRP A 66 2.50 12.72 0.95
CA TRP A 66 1.97 11.98 -0.20
C TRP A 66 1.58 12.90 -1.36
N HIS A 67 1.92 14.20 -1.30
CA HIS A 67 1.47 15.22 -2.27
C HIS A 67 2.00 15.03 -3.71
N ALA A 68 3.12 14.31 -3.87
CA ALA A 68 3.80 14.17 -5.16
C ALA A 68 3.24 13.02 -6.02
N LEU A 69 2.31 12.24 -5.48
CA LEU A 69 1.76 11.08 -6.16
C LEU A 69 0.96 11.45 -7.41
N ARG A 70 0.94 10.53 -8.39
CA ARG A 70 0.19 10.69 -9.65
C ARG A 70 -0.46 9.37 -10.06
N PRO A 71 -1.62 9.40 -10.74
CA PRO A 71 -2.15 8.21 -11.41
C PRO A 71 -1.11 7.57 -12.34
N GLY A 72 -1.10 6.24 -12.39
CA GLY A 72 -0.10 5.43 -13.10
C GLY A 72 1.14 5.09 -12.28
N GLN A 73 1.41 5.80 -11.18
CA GLN A 73 2.56 5.50 -10.32
C GLN A 73 2.36 4.15 -9.60
N ARG A 74 3.42 3.34 -9.57
CA ARG A 74 3.45 2.07 -8.83
C ARG A 74 4.04 2.29 -7.44
N LEU A 75 3.40 1.70 -6.44
CA LEU A 75 3.81 1.71 -5.04
C LEU A 75 4.07 0.28 -4.60
N ALA A 76 5.08 0.06 -3.74
CA ALA A 76 5.34 -1.24 -3.15
C ALA A 76 4.88 -1.27 -1.69
N MET A 77 4.14 -2.30 -1.29
CA MET A 77 3.66 -2.50 0.07
C MET A 77 4.66 -3.36 0.85
N HIS A 78 4.96 -2.96 2.09
CA HIS A 78 5.89 -3.62 2.99
C HIS A 78 5.24 -3.92 4.33
N GLU A 79 5.39 -5.18 4.77
CA GLU A 79 5.18 -5.62 6.16
C GLU A 79 6.46 -6.23 6.75
N GLY A 80 7.59 -5.93 6.10
CA GLY A 80 8.90 -6.53 6.25
C GLY A 80 9.68 -6.38 4.95
N THR A 81 10.77 -7.12 4.84
CA THR A 81 11.58 -7.24 3.62
C THR A 81 11.57 -8.71 3.20
N PRO A 82 11.25 -9.07 1.94
CA PRO A 82 10.98 -8.20 0.77
C PRO A 82 9.58 -7.54 0.77
N PRO A 83 9.27 -6.65 -0.21
CA PRO A 83 7.91 -6.14 -0.41
C PRO A 83 6.90 -7.28 -0.59
N VAL A 84 5.70 -7.10 -0.06
CA VAL A 84 4.66 -8.13 0.05
C VAL A 84 3.46 -7.88 -0.88
N GLY A 85 3.45 -6.74 -1.58
CA GLY A 85 2.41 -6.37 -2.53
C GLY A 85 2.82 -5.17 -3.39
N VAL A 86 2.07 -4.93 -4.46
CA VAL A 86 2.22 -3.76 -5.33
C VAL A 86 0.85 -3.17 -5.63
N ALA A 87 0.78 -1.85 -5.72
CA ALA A 87 -0.40 -1.14 -6.15
C ALA A 87 -0.05 -0.12 -7.24
N THR A 88 -1.01 0.17 -8.11
CA THR A 88 -0.91 1.28 -9.07
C THR A 88 -1.95 2.32 -8.67
N ILE A 89 -1.54 3.58 -8.59
CA ILE A 89 -2.45 4.68 -8.32
C ILE A 89 -3.36 4.84 -9.54
N ILE A 90 -4.68 4.76 -9.32
CA ILE A 90 -5.67 4.99 -10.39
C ILE A 90 -6.37 6.34 -10.24
N GLN A 91 -6.48 6.86 -9.02
CA GLN A 91 -7.14 8.11 -8.69
C GLN A 91 -6.53 8.70 -7.41
N ILE A 92 -6.51 10.02 -7.32
CA ILE A 92 -6.19 10.77 -6.10
C ILE A 92 -7.42 11.62 -5.79
N SER A 93 -7.90 11.56 -4.55
CA SER A 93 -9.02 12.35 -4.06
C SER A 93 -8.70 12.87 -2.67
N ALA A 94 -9.29 14.00 -2.29
CA ALA A 94 -9.31 14.42 -0.90
C ALA A 94 -10.00 13.33 -0.05
N PHE A 95 -9.47 13.08 1.15
CA PHE A 95 -10.12 12.21 2.11
C PHE A 95 -11.26 12.99 2.76
N THR A 96 -12.49 12.57 2.53
CA THR A 96 -13.66 13.05 3.27
C THR A 96 -14.03 11.93 4.26
N GLU A 97 -13.96 12.23 5.56
CA GLU A 97 -14.40 11.33 6.64
C GLU A 97 -15.91 11.08 6.62
#